data_AF-A0A497QAF9-F1
#
_entry.id   AF-A0A497QAF9-F1
#
_cell.length_a   1.000
_cell.length_b   1.000
_cell.length_c   1.000
_cell.angle_alpha   90.00
_cell.angle_beta   90.00
_cell.angle_gamma   90.00
#
_symmetry.space_group_name_H-M   'P 1'
#
loop_
_entity.id
_entity.type
_entity.pdbx_description
1 polymer ?
#
loop_
_entity_poly.entity_id
_entity_poly.type
_entity_poly.pdbx_seq_one_letter_code
_entity_poly.pdbx_strand_id
1 'polypeptide(L)'
;MSKALIVCPACGRRVPLGRYCSSCGSPLMPEAEDAGSHPRSSLQAHLVLETPGNEEELPDFGIVVDGVNPADLSALLTRSELEIIDGELDELIEAIRATRQALALENADREALATRTQELKDSLERVRKRKEELLRARASISLQVLVSQLHETTAKISRLDEASSSLDSDVYREQKSALSREAKNLKRAIKQQVKTARKWLKSMAKARRALEKEASRLEARRRIGDLSPGEYRLQRSQVDRRIRILDGGYKTLEEIVRVAQSV
;
A
#
# COMPACT_ATOMS: atom_id res chain seq x y z
N MET A 1 -58.19 -11.57 -10.03
CA MET A 1 -57.65 -11.11 -8.73
C MET A 1 -56.45 -10.22 -8.98
N SER A 2 -56.60 -8.93 -8.74
CA SER A 2 -55.61 -7.88 -9.00
C SER A 2 -54.46 -7.97 -7.99
N LYS A 3 -53.27 -8.38 -8.45
CA LYS A 3 -52.07 -8.45 -7.61
C LYS A 3 -51.63 -7.04 -7.21
N ALA A 4 -51.46 -6.79 -5.91
CA ALA A 4 -50.95 -5.52 -5.40
C ALA A 4 -49.56 -5.23 -6.01
N LEU A 5 -49.37 -4.00 -6.50
CA LEU A 5 -48.13 -3.54 -7.13
C LEU A 5 -47.33 -2.70 -6.12
N ILE A 6 -46.04 -2.97 -6.00
CA ILE A 6 -45.07 -2.22 -5.19
C ILE A 6 -44.00 -1.60 -6.09
N VAL A 7 -43.45 -0.45 -5.71
CA VAL A 7 -42.34 0.18 -6.44
C VAL A 7 -41.03 -0.43 -5.95
N CYS A 8 -40.24 -0.98 -6.87
CA CYS A 8 -38.92 -1.52 -6.55
C CYS A 8 -37.97 -0.40 -6.12
N PRO A 9 -37.32 -0.49 -4.94
CA PRO A 9 -36.38 0.53 -4.48
C PRO A 9 -35.09 0.60 -5.30
N ALA A 10 -34.73 -0.47 -6.00
CA ALA A 10 -33.49 -0.53 -6.79
C ALA A 10 -33.62 0.06 -8.20
N CYS A 11 -34.76 -0.13 -8.87
CA CYS A 11 -34.94 0.32 -10.27
C CYS A 11 -36.15 1.24 -10.50
N GLY A 12 -36.91 1.55 -9.45
CA GLY A 12 -38.05 2.48 -9.51
C GLY A 12 -39.29 1.97 -10.25
N ARG A 13 -39.30 0.72 -10.73
CA ARG A 13 -40.43 0.16 -11.50
C ARG A 13 -41.52 -0.42 -10.59
N ARG A 14 -42.78 -0.24 -10.98
CA ARG A 14 -43.94 -0.88 -10.33
C ARG A 14 -44.00 -2.35 -10.75
N VAL A 15 -43.82 -3.24 -9.78
CA VAL A 15 -43.78 -4.69 -9.98
C VAL A 15 -44.78 -5.38 -9.04
N PRO A 16 -45.32 -6.55 -9.40
CA PRO A 16 -46.19 -7.31 -8.52
C PRO A 16 -45.47 -7.73 -7.24
N LEU A 17 -46.20 -7.76 -6.13
CA LEU A 17 -45.67 -8.13 -4.82
C LEU A 17 -45.03 -9.53 -4.86
N GLY A 18 -43.76 -9.61 -4.46
CA GLY A 18 -42.93 -10.82 -4.47
C GLY A 18 -41.63 -10.59 -3.71
N ARG A 19 -40.82 -11.63 -3.51
CA ARG A 19 -39.54 -11.51 -2.79
C ARG A 19 -38.50 -10.70 -3.57
N TYR A 20 -38.53 -10.79 -4.91
CA TYR A 20 -37.59 -10.13 -5.81
C TYR A 20 -38.31 -9.35 -6.91
N CYS A 21 -37.68 -8.31 -7.40
CA CYS A 21 -38.17 -7.49 -8.49
C CYS A 21 -38.16 -8.28 -9.80
N SER A 22 -39.31 -8.41 -10.46
CA SER A 22 -39.41 -9.12 -11.74
C SER A 22 -38.66 -8.45 -12.89
N SER A 23 -38.25 -7.18 -12.75
CA SER A 23 -37.51 -6.45 -13.79
C SER A 23 -35.99 -6.46 -13.59
N CYS A 24 -35.49 -6.46 -12.36
CA CYS A 24 -34.05 -6.33 -12.08
C CYS A 24 -33.48 -7.35 -11.10
N GLY A 25 -34.31 -8.25 -10.55
CA GLY A 25 -33.88 -9.31 -9.63
C GLY A 25 -33.57 -8.87 -8.19
N SER A 26 -33.58 -7.57 -7.89
CA SER A 26 -33.27 -7.06 -6.54
C SER A 26 -34.39 -7.39 -5.52
N PRO A 27 -34.07 -7.70 -4.25
CA PRO A 27 -35.07 -8.02 -3.23
C PRO A 27 -36.00 -6.83 -2.97
N LEU A 28 -37.31 -7.09 -2.89
CA LEU A 28 -38.34 -6.05 -2.66
C LEU A 28 -38.63 -5.83 -1.17
N MET A 29 -38.22 -6.77 -0.31
CA MET A 29 -38.28 -6.65 1.13
C MET A 29 -36.93 -7.05 1.72
N PRO A 30 -36.29 -6.21 2.55
CA PRO A 30 -35.14 -6.64 3.33
C PRO A 30 -35.62 -7.68 4.36
N GLU A 31 -34.93 -8.81 4.45
CA GLU A 31 -35.22 -9.86 5.42
C GLU A 31 -35.00 -9.31 6.84
N ALA A 32 -36.07 -9.26 7.63
CA ALA A 32 -36.02 -8.93 9.04
C ALA A 32 -35.92 -10.25 9.81
N GLU A 33 -34.74 -10.56 10.35
CA GLU A 33 -34.59 -11.60 11.36
C GLU A 33 -34.73 -11.00 12.77
N ASP A 34 -35.70 -11.60 13.46
CA ASP A 34 -35.98 -11.72 14.89
C ASP A 34 -36.15 -10.52 15.84
N ALA A 35 -37.38 -10.48 16.35
CA ALA A 35 -37.90 -9.66 17.40
C ALA A 35 -37.58 -10.24 18.79
N GLY A 36 -36.90 -9.45 19.62
CA GLY A 36 -36.97 -9.50 21.08
C GLY A 36 -37.61 -8.20 21.58
N SER A 37 -38.79 -8.31 22.19
CA SER A 37 -39.63 -7.25 22.77
C SER A 37 -39.06 -6.70 24.10
N HIS A 38 -38.95 -5.38 24.32
CA HIS A 38 -39.91 -4.47 25.00
C HIS A 38 -39.15 -3.16 25.38
N PRO A 39 -39.79 -2.05 25.81
CA PRO A 39 -40.63 -1.13 25.05
C PRO A 39 -40.13 0.34 25.08
N ARG A 40 -40.72 1.14 24.18
CA ARG A 40 -40.68 2.62 23.99
C ARG A 40 -40.39 3.48 25.24
N SER A 41 -39.54 4.51 25.09
CA SER A 41 -39.96 5.93 25.10
C SER A 41 -38.82 6.93 24.83
N SER A 42 -39.11 7.88 23.93
CA SER A 42 -38.63 9.28 23.79
C SER A 42 -37.13 9.64 23.67
N LEU A 43 -36.75 9.93 22.42
CA LEU A 43 -36.09 11.17 21.93
C LEU A 43 -34.98 11.81 22.80
N GLN A 44 -33.71 11.53 22.47
CA GLN A 44 -32.73 12.58 22.16
C GLN A 44 -31.44 12.03 21.53
N ALA A 45 -31.16 12.54 20.33
CA ALA A 45 -29.87 12.95 19.77
C ALA A 45 -28.61 12.05 19.86
N HIS A 46 -28.02 11.86 18.68
CA HIS A 46 -26.62 11.46 18.41
C HIS A 46 -26.22 10.01 18.71
N LEU A 47 -26.76 9.10 17.91
CA LEU A 47 -26.04 7.89 17.52
C LEU A 47 -24.96 8.26 16.50
N VAL A 48 -23.75 8.52 17.00
CA VAL A 48 -22.54 8.19 16.24
C VAL A 48 -22.54 6.66 16.18
N LEU A 49 -23.12 6.11 15.11
CA LEU A 49 -22.77 4.76 14.70
C LEU A 49 -21.29 4.84 14.29
N GLU A 50 -20.42 4.40 15.18
CA GLU A 50 -19.13 3.84 14.82
C GLU A 50 -19.42 2.69 13.85
N THR A 51 -19.41 3.02 12.57
CA THR A 51 -19.02 2.04 11.57
C THR A 51 -17.61 1.60 11.96
N PRO A 52 -17.29 0.30 12.06
CA PRO A 52 -15.91 -0.13 11.98
C PRO A 52 -15.48 0.14 10.55
N GLY A 53 -15.18 1.41 10.27
CA GLY A 53 -14.44 1.82 9.10
C GLY A 53 -13.11 1.12 9.24
N ASN A 54 -12.91 0.08 8.43
CA ASN A 54 -11.61 -0.44 8.12
C ASN A 54 -10.91 0.67 7.29
N GLU A 55 -10.57 1.78 7.94
CA GLU A 55 -9.52 2.67 7.46
C GLU A 55 -8.28 1.79 7.52
N GLU A 56 -7.84 1.26 6.38
CA GLU A 56 -6.59 0.53 6.29
C GLU A 56 -5.48 1.46 6.80
N GLU A 57 -5.12 1.31 8.07
CA GLU A 57 -4.08 2.11 8.71
C GLU A 57 -2.80 1.95 7.90
N LEU A 58 -2.34 3.06 7.33
CA LEU A 58 -1.09 3.08 6.59
C LEU A 58 0.04 2.67 7.56
N PRO A 59 0.95 1.77 7.17
CA PRO A 59 2.06 1.38 8.03
C PRO A 59 2.87 2.60 8.48
N ASP A 60 3.18 2.67 9.78
CA ASP A 60 4.13 3.63 10.29
C ASP A 60 5.57 3.14 10.06
N PHE A 61 6.42 4.06 9.60
CA PHE A 61 7.84 3.85 9.36
C PHE A 61 8.72 4.73 10.26
N GLY A 62 8.13 5.64 11.05
CA GLY A 62 8.87 6.61 11.85
C GLY A 62 9.70 7.58 10.99
N ILE A 63 9.26 7.85 9.75
CA ILE A 63 9.91 8.72 8.78
C ILE A 63 8.92 9.79 8.34
N VAL A 64 9.28 11.05 8.52
CA VAL A 64 8.47 12.20 8.09
C VAL A 64 9.14 12.85 6.89
N VAL A 65 8.37 13.01 5.80
CA VAL A 65 8.84 13.69 4.59
C VAL A 65 7.86 14.77 4.16
N ASP A 66 8.30 16.03 4.20
CA ASP A 66 7.43 17.17 3.92
C ASP A 66 6.98 17.25 2.46
N GLY A 67 5.69 17.49 2.26
CA GLY A 67 5.08 17.77 0.96
C GLY A 67 4.93 16.54 0.06
N VAL A 68 5.06 15.33 0.61
CA VAL A 68 4.79 14.07 -0.09
C VAL A 68 3.37 13.61 0.22
N ASN A 69 2.68 13.06 -0.78
CA ASN A 69 1.40 12.40 -0.55
C ASN A 69 1.60 11.20 0.38
N PRO A 70 0.90 11.11 1.53
CA PRO A 70 1.06 10.01 2.48
C PRO A 70 0.89 8.62 1.88
N ALA A 71 -0.06 8.45 0.95
CA ALA A 71 -0.29 7.17 0.29
C ALA A 71 0.87 6.76 -0.63
N ASP A 72 1.40 7.71 -1.41
CA ASP A 72 2.56 7.47 -2.29
C ASP A 72 3.85 7.24 -1.48
N LEU A 73 4.02 7.98 -0.37
CA LEU A 73 5.15 7.78 0.54
C LEU A 73 5.09 6.39 1.16
N SER A 74 3.94 6.00 1.71
CA SER A 74 3.73 4.68 2.29
C SER A 74 3.98 3.57 1.26
N ALA A 75 3.48 3.71 0.02
CA ALA A 75 3.73 2.74 -1.06
C ALA A 75 5.23 2.58 -1.38
N LEU A 76 5.99 3.68 -1.40
CA LEU A 76 7.44 3.68 -1.63
C LEU A 76 8.20 3.01 -0.49
N LEU A 77 7.89 3.37 0.75
CA LEU A 77 8.56 2.85 1.94
C LEU A 77 8.20 1.38 2.18
N THR A 78 6.95 0.97 1.94
CA THR A 78 6.50 -0.44 1.99
C THR A 78 7.32 -1.31 1.04
N ARG A 79 7.50 -0.88 -0.21
CA ARG A 79 8.31 -1.65 -1.18
C ARG A 79 9.75 -1.78 -0.73
N SER A 80 10.35 -0.69 -0.25
CA SER A 80 11.72 -0.73 0.25
C SER A 80 11.88 -1.57 1.51
N GLU A 81 10.90 -1.55 2.43
CA GLU A 81 10.96 -2.35 3.65
C GLU A 81 10.78 -3.84 3.33
N LEU A 82 9.94 -4.19 2.35
CA LEU A 82 9.82 -5.58 1.88
C LEU A 82 11.14 -6.11 1.32
N GLU A 83 11.89 -5.33 0.54
CA GLU A 83 13.22 -5.73 0.05
C GLU A 83 14.23 -5.94 1.18
N ILE A 84 14.19 -5.08 2.21
CA ILE A 84 15.04 -5.24 3.41
C ILE A 84 14.66 -6.51 4.17
N ILE A 85 13.36 -6.75 4.34
CA ILE A 85 12.83 -7.94 5.01
C ILE A 85 13.21 -9.21 4.27
N ASP A 86 13.20 -9.21 2.93
CA ASP A 86 13.62 -10.38 2.17
C ASP A 86 15.11 -10.69 2.44
N GLY A 87 15.97 -9.68 2.51
CA GLY A 87 17.36 -9.86 2.94
C GLY A 87 17.51 -10.33 4.39
N GLU A 88 16.72 -9.79 5.33
CA GLU A 88 16.69 -10.22 6.73
C GLU A 88 16.24 -11.69 6.86
N LEU A 89 15.29 -12.13 6.04
CA LEU A 89 14.85 -13.52 5.98
C LEU A 89 15.97 -14.45 5.46
N ASP A 90 16.72 -14.02 4.44
CA ASP A 90 17.86 -14.79 3.93
C ASP A 90 18.97 -14.91 4.98
N GLU A 91 19.30 -13.82 5.69
CA GLU A 91 20.25 -13.83 6.80
C GLU A 91 19.80 -14.77 7.94
N LEU A 92 18.50 -14.76 8.28
CA LEU A 92 17.93 -15.68 9.26
C LEU A 92 18.00 -17.13 8.80
N ILE A 93 17.74 -17.41 7.52
CA ILE A 93 17.85 -18.77 6.95
C ILE A 93 19.29 -19.27 7.11
N GLU A 94 20.29 -18.46 6.76
CA GLU A 94 21.70 -18.82 6.92
C GLU A 94 22.09 -19.01 8.39
N ALA A 95 21.61 -18.13 9.30
CA ALA A 95 21.85 -18.28 10.73
C ALA A 95 21.22 -19.57 11.30
N ILE A 96 20.03 -19.94 10.83
CA ILE A 96 19.36 -21.20 11.21
C ILE A 96 20.16 -22.40 10.68
N ARG A 97 20.64 -22.35 9.43
CA ARG A 97 21.49 -23.41 8.84
C ARG A 97 22.77 -23.59 9.65
N ALA A 98 23.47 -22.50 9.98
CA ALA A 98 24.69 -22.53 10.78
C ALA A 98 24.43 -23.09 12.19
N THR A 99 23.32 -22.71 12.83
CA THR A 99 22.95 -23.23 14.15
C THR A 99 22.65 -24.73 14.11
N ARG A 100 21.98 -25.21 13.05
CA ARG A 100 21.75 -26.66 12.83
C ARG A 100 23.05 -27.44 12.62
N GLN A 101 24.00 -26.88 11.86
CA GLN A 101 25.31 -27.48 11.67
C GLN A 101 26.10 -27.54 12.99
N ALA A 102 26.06 -26.48 13.79
CA ALA A 102 26.71 -26.45 15.10
C ALA A 102 26.12 -27.50 16.06
N LEU A 103 24.79 -27.73 16.03
CA LEU A 103 24.12 -28.77 16.82
C LEU A 103 24.55 -30.20 16.42
N ALA A 104 25.06 -30.40 15.20
CA ALA A 104 25.53 -31.70 14.73
C ALA A 104 26.96 -32.05 15.21
N LEU A 105 27.67 -31.11 15.84
CA LEU A 105 29.01 -31.33 16.39
C LEU A 105 28.91 -31.99 17.78
N GLU A 106 29.78 -32.96 18.06
CA GLU A 106 29.75 -33.73 19.31
C GLU A 106 30.00 -32.89 20.58
N ASN A 107 30.83 -31.84 20.48
CA ASN A 107 31.18 -30.94 21.60
C ASN A 107 30.37 -29.65 21.62
N ALA A 108 29.17 -29.65 21.04
CA ALA A 108 28.33 -28.47 20.98
C ALA A 108 27.76 -28.10 22.35
N ASP A 109 27.87 -26.82 22.74
CA ASP A 109 27.15 -26.28 23.89
C ASP A 109 25.65 -26.20 23.57
N ARG A 110 24.91 -27.23 24.02
CA ARG A 110 23.49 -27.39 23.73
C ARG A 110 22.63 -26.31 24.37
N GLU A 111 23.04 -25.77 25.52
CA GLU A 111 22.27 -24.75 26.24
C GLU A 111 22.39 -23.40 25.51
N ALA A 112 23.61 -23.02 25.12
CA ALA A 112 23.83 -21.83 24.30
C ALA A 112 23.12 -21.92 22.94
N LEU A 113 23.11 -23.10 22.29
CA LEU A 113 22.42 -23.31 21.02
C LEU A 113 20.89 -23.33 21.16
N ALA A 114 20.36 -23.77 22.29
CA ALA A 114 18.93 -23.69 22.58
C ALA A 114 18.46 -22.24 22.71
N THR A 115 19.19 -21.41 23.47
CA THR A 115 18.91 -19.97 23.58
C THR A 115 18.98 -19.29 22.21
N ARG A 116 20.05 -19.53 21.44
CA ARG A 116 20.19 -19.00 20.08
C ARG A 116 19.05 -19.45 19.15
N THR A 117 18.60 -20.69 19.27
CA THR A 117 17.46 -21.20 18.48
C THR A 117 16.18 -20.47 18.82
N GLN A 118 15.94 -20.16 20.09
CA GLN A 118 14.76 -19.40 20.51
C GLN A 118 14.83 -17.96 19.98
N GLU A 119 15.97 -17.28 20.11
CA GLU A 119 16.17 -15.93 19.56
C GLU A 119 15.94 -15.85 18.04
N LEU A 120 16.36 -16.88 17.31
CA LEU A 120 16.13 -16.99 15.86
C LEU A 120 14.65 -17.22 15.54
N LYS A 121 13.93 -18.02 16.32
CA LYS A 121 12.47 -18.21 16.16
C LYS A 121 11.72 -16.91 16.38
N ASP A 122 11.99 -16.22 17.50
CA ASP A 122 11.34 -14.95 17.83
C ASP A 122 11.62 -13.88 16.76
N SER A 123 12.83 -13.87 16.22
CA SER A 123 13.20 -12.96 15.12
C SER A 123 12.47 -13.31 13.82
N LEU A 124 12.39 -14.59 13.46
CA LEU A 124 11.67 -15.05 12.28
C LEU A 124 10.17 -14.72 12.34
N GLU A 125 9.54 -14.93 13.49
CA GLU A 125 8.13 -14.61 13.69
C GLU A 125 7.86 -13.10 13.57
N ARG A 126 8.72 -12.27 14.15
CA ARG A 126 8.63 -10.80 14.02
C ARG A 126 8.75 -10.35 12.57
N VAL A 127 9.76 -10.85 11.84
CA VAL A 127 10.00 -10.48 10.44
C VAL A 127 8.84 -10.95 9.55
N ARG A 128 8.32 -12.17 9.77
CA ARG A 128 7.15 -12.68 9.05
C ARG A 128 5.90 -11.86 9.29
N LYS A 129 5.59 -11.54 10.53
CA LYS A 129 4.42 -10.72 10.88
C LYS A 129 4.51 -9.35 10.20
N ARG A 130 5.67 -8.70 10.27
CA ARG A 130 5.88 -7.40 9.61
C ARG A 130 5.75 -7.52 8.09
N LYS A 131 6.26 -8.60 7.48
CA LYS A 131 6.09 -8.86 6.05
C LYS A 131 4.61 -8.96 5.66
N GLU A 132 3.83 -9.70 6.44
CA GLU A 132 2.39 -9.85 6.20
C GLU A 132 1.63 -8.53 6.30
N GLU A 133 1.94 -7.71 7.31
CA GLU A 133 1.39 -6.35 7.45
C GLU A 133 1.67 -5.49 6.21
N LEU A 134 2.92 -5.47 5.75
CA LEU A 134 3.34 -4.70 4.58
C LEU A 134 2.75 -5.22 3.26
N LEU A 135 2.57 -6.53 3.13
CA LEU A 135 1.94 -7.12 1.96
C LEU A 135 0.46 -6.71 1.84
N ARG A 136 -0.25 -6.53 2.96
CA ARG A 136 -1.62 -6.01 2.97
C ARG A 136 -1.66 -4.55 2.54
N ALA A 137 -0.70 -3.74 2.99
CA ALA A 137 -0.61 -2.32 2.68
C ALA A 137 0.08 -2.01 1.32
N ARG A 138 0.31 -3.02 0.47
CA ARG A 138 1.05 -2.85 -0.80
C ARG A 138 0.22 -2.08 -1.83
N ALA A 139 0.39 -0.76 -1.85
CA ALA A 139 -0.27 0.12 -2.80
C ALA A 139 0.54 0.39 -4.09
N SER A 140 -0.16 0.88 -5.11
CA SER A 140 0.42 1.41 -6.35
C SER A 140 0.75 2.89 -6.19
N ILE A 141 1.81 3.34 -6.85
CA ILE A 141 2.23 4.75 -6.82
C ILE A 141 1.49 5.50 -7.92
N SER A 142 0.91 6.66 -7.60
CA SER A 142 0.08 7.47 -8.50
C SER A 142 0.74 7.74 -9.86
N LEU A 143 2.04 8.04 -9.87
CA LEU A 143 2.79 8.25 -11.11
C LEU A 143 2.90 6.98 -11.98
N GLN A 144 3.07 5.81 -11.38
CA GLN A 144 3.09 4.54 -12.11
C GLN A 144 1.72 4.25 -12.74
N VAL A 145 0.63 4.49 -12.00
CA VAL A 145 -0.73 4.30 -12.51
C VAL A 145 -0.97 5.15 -13.76
N LEU A 146 -0.58 6.43 -13.74
CA LEU A 146 -0.70 7.31 -14.89
C LEU A 146 0.12 6.83 -16.11
N VAL A 147 1.34 6.34 -15.87
CA VAL A 147 2.18 5.79 -16.93
C VAL A 147 1.53 4.54 -17.55
N SER A 148 1.03 3.61 -16.73
CA SER A 148 0.32 2.42 -17.22
C SER A 148 -0.92 2.77 -18.03
N GLN A 149 -1.74 3.71 -17.54
CA GLN A 149 -2.93 4.20 -18.26
C GLN A 149 -2.55 4.79 -19.63
N LEU A 150 -1.46 5.55 -19.71
CA LEU A 150 -0.99 6.09 -20.99
C LEU A 150 -0.56 5.00 -21.97
N HIS A 151 0.12 3.94 -21.48
CA HIS A 151 0.49 2.80 -22.32
C HIS A 151 -0.75 2.07 -22.84
N GLU A 152 -1.74 1.81 -21.98
CA GLU A 152 -3.00 1.18 -22.37
C GLU A 152 -3.76 2.00 -23.42
N THR A 153 -3.88 3.32 -23.23
CA THR A 153 -4.54 4.21 -24.18
C THR A 153 -3.78 4.28 -25.51
N THR A 154 -2.45 4.29 -25.47
CA THR A 154 -1.62 4.24 -26.69
C THR A 154 -1.78 2.90 -27.43
N ALA A 155 -1.85 1.79 -26.70
CA ALA A 155 -2.11 0.47 -27.28
C ALA A 155 -3.53 0.35 -27.86
N LYS A 156 -4.54 1.01 -27.26
CA LYS A 156 -5.89 1.11 -27.84
C LYS A 156 -5.86 1.88 -29.17
N ILE A 157 -5.09 2.97 -29.26
CA ILE A 157 -4.92 3.72 -30.51
C ILE A 157 -4.26 2.85 -31.59
N SER A 158 -3.19 2.11 -31.25
CA SER A 158 -2.54 1.19 -32.21
C SER A 158 -3.51 0.14 -32.74
N ARG A 159 -4.29 -0.50 -31.86
CA ARG A 159 -5.31 -1.49 -32.25
C ARG A 159 -6.41 -0.88 -33.12
N LEU A 160 -6.82 0.36 -32.84
CA LEU A 160 -7.78 1.09 -33.66
C LEU A 160 -7.21 1.40 -35.06
N ASP A 161 -5.92 1.73 -35.14
CA ASP A 161 -5.23 1.99 -36.40
C ASP A 161 -5.09 0.73 -37.26
N GLU A 162 -4.79 -0.42 -36.64
CA GLU A 162 -4.77 -1.73 -37.30
C GLU A 162 -6.16 -2.13 -37.85
N ALA A 163 -7.23 -1.82 -37.12
CA ALA A 163 -8.61 -2.12 -37.52
C ALA A 163 -9.22 -1.08 -38.49
N SER A 164 -8.47 -0.01 -38.85
CA SER A 164 -9.00 1.15 -39.57
C SER A 164 -9.63 0.82 -40.93
N SER A 165 -9.18 -0.23 -41.61
CA SER A 165 -9.73 -0.67 -42.90
C SER A 165 -11.09 -1.38 -42.80
N SER A 166 -11.46 -1.85 -41.60
CA SER A 166 -12.69 -2.60 -41.32
C SER A 166 -13.78 -1.75 -40.65
N LEU A 167 -13.45 -0.51 -40.29
CA LEU A 167 -14.31 0.38 -39.53
C LEU A 167 -14.88 1.48 -40.42
N ASP A 168 -16.05 1.97 -40.03
CA ASP A 168 -16.60 3.20 -40.59
C ASP A 168 -15.64 4.38 -40.33
N SER A 169 -15.41 5.20 -41.36
CA SER A 169 -14.40 6.25 -41.33
C SER A 169 -14.72 7.37 -40.33
N ASP A 170 -16.00 7.65 -40.08
CA ASP A 170 -16.44 8.65 -39.13
C ASP A 170 -16.32 8.12 -37.71
N VAL A 171 -16.72 6.86 -37.48
CA VAL A 171 -16.55 6.18 -36.19
C VAL A 171 -15.08 6.06 -35.81
N TYR A 172 -14.21 5.67 -36.76
CA TYR A 172 -12.77 5.62 -36.56
C TYR A 172 -12.21 6.99 -36.15
N ARG A 173 -12.59 8.06 -36.87
CA ARG A 173 -12.10 9.41 -36.60
C ARG A 173 -12.55 9.91 -35.23
N GLU A 174 -13.80 9.67 -34.86
CA GLU A 174 -14.35 10.04 -33.55
C GLU A 174 -13.58 9.35 -32.42
N GLN A 175 -13.48 8.01 -32.47
CA GLN A 175 -12.79 7.21 -31.45
C GLN A 175 -11.29 7.56 -31.36
N LYS A 176 -10.62 7.72 -32.50
CA LYS A 176 -9.21 8.12 -32.54
C LYS A 176 -9.01 9.52 -31.95
N SER A 177 -9.91 10.45 -32.23
CA SER A 177 -9.84 11.81 -31.66
C SER A 177 -10.07 11.81 -30.15
N ALA A 178 -10.93 10.95 -29.62
CA ALA A 178 -11.22 10.83 -28.20
C ALA A 178 -10.00 10.24 -27.46
N LEU A 179 -9.50 9.08 -27.91
CA LEU A 179 -8.33 8.43 -27.33
C LEU A 179 -7.08 9.32 -27.44
N SER A 180 -6.89 10.03 -28.55
CA SER A 180 -5.77 10.96 -28.72
C SER A 180 -5.84 12.15 -27.76
N ARG A 181 -7.06 12.65 -27.46
CA ARG A 181 -7.26 13.71 -26.45
C ARG A 181 -6.95 13.18 -25.05
N GLU A 182 -7.42 11.99 -24.71
CA GLU A 182 -7.12 11.32 -23.44
C GLU A 182 -5.61 11.11 -23.25
N ALA A 183 -4.92 10.56 -24.25
CA ALA A 183 -3.46 10.37 -24.22
C ALA A 183 -2.71 11.69 -24.01
N LYS A 184 -3.14 12.78 -24.67
CA LYS A 184 -2.57 14.12 -24.46
C LYS A 184 -2.80 14.63 -23.03
N ASN A 185 -3.96 14.37 -22.45
CA ASN A 185 -4.26 14.74 -21.07
C ASN A 185 -3.41 13.95 -20.07
N LEU A 186 -3.28 12.63 -20.28
CA LEU A 186 -2.41 11.76 -19.47
C LEU A 186 -0.95 12.21 -19.53
N LYS A 187 -0.41 12.52 -20.72
CA LYS A 187 0.95 13.08 -20.85
C LYS A 187 1.15 14.39 -20.07
N ARG A 188 0.16 15.28 -20.08
CA ARG A 188 0.19 16.52 -19.28
C ARG A 188 0.17 16.22 -17.79
N ALA A 189 -0.67 15.29 -17.34
CA ALA A 189 -0.76 14.86 -15.95
C ALA A 189 0.57 14.24 -15.47
N ILE A 190 1.15 13.33 -16.25
CA ILE A 190 2.47 12.73 -15.99
C ILE A 190 3.53 13.81 -15.87
N LYS A 191 3.58 14.77 -16.80
CA LYS A 191 4.56 15.87 -16.74
C LYS A 191 4.45 16.70 -15.46
N GLN A 192 3.23 16.95 -14.97
CA GLN A 192 3.06 17.65 -13.70
C GLN A 192 3.45 16.77 -12.51
N GLN A 193 3.05 15.50 -12.52
CA GLN A 193 3.37 14.57 -11.46
C GLN A 193 4.87 14.27 -11.36
N VAL A 194 5.60 14.24 -12.48
CA VAL A 194 7.07 14.18 -12.52
C VAL A 194 7.70 15.38 -11.82
N LYS A 195 7.17 16.59 -12.00
CA LYS A 195 7.68 17.78 -11.28
C LYS A 195 7.44 17.65 -9.78
N THR A 196 6.28 17.15 -9.38
CA THR A 196 5.94 16.89 -7.98
C THR A 196 6.86 15.83 -7.38
N ALA A 197 7.05 14.69 -8.06
CA ALA A 197 7.96 13.62 -7.65
C ALA A 197 9.42 14.10 -7.52
N ARG A 198 9.89 14.99 -8.40
CA ARG A 198 11.21 15.62 -8.24
C ARG A 198 11.33 16.50 -6.98
N LYS A 199 10.24 17.15 -6.56
CA LYS A 199 10.22 17.86 -5.26
C LYS A 199 10.26 16.86 -4.11
N TRP A 200 9.54 15.75 -4.23
CA TRP A 200 9.58 14.67 -3.22
C TRP A 200 10.98 14.09 -3.05
N LEU A 201 11.72 13.83 -4.14
CA LEU A 201 13.13 13.39 -4.06
C LEU A 201 13.98 14.38 -3.24
N LYS A 202 13.80 15.69 -3.44
CA LYS A 202 14.50 16.72 -2.64
C LYS A 202 14.09 16.68 -1.17
N SER A 203 12.80 16.49 -0.87
CA SER A 203 12.31 16.36 0.50
C SER A 203 12.83 15.09 1.18
N MET A 204 12.85 13.96 0.47
CA MET A 204 13.40 12.69 0.96
C MET A 204 14.90 12.82 1.26
N ALA A 205 15.66 13.50 0.40
CA ALA A 205 17.07 13.79 0.67
C ALA A 205 17.28 14.66 1.93
N LYS A 206 16.36 15.59 2.24
CA LYS A 206 16.39 16.34 3.50
C LYS A 206 16.05 15.46 4.70
N ALA A 207 15.03 14.61 4.59
CA ALA A 207 14.66 13.66 5.64
C ALA A 207 15.82 12.69 5.95
N ARG A 208 16.53 12.21 4.92
CA ARG A 208 17.75 11.41 5.08
C ARG A 208 18.81 12.13 5.90
N ARG A 209 19.13 13.38 5.56
CA ARG A 209 20.09 14.20 6.32
C ARG A 209 19.64 14.43 7.76
N ALA A 210 18.34 14.49 8.03
CA ALA A 210 17.82 14.59 9.39
C ALA A 210 18.07 13.31 10.19
N LEU A 211 17.83 12.13 9.59
CA LEU A 211 18.16 10.84 10.18
C LEU A 211 19.67 10.67 10.40
N GLU A 212 20.51 11.10 9.47
CA GLU A 212 21.98 11.09 9.64
C GLU A 212 22.44 11.97 10.82
N LYS A 213 21.80 13.13 11.00
CA LYS A 213 22.03 13.98 12.18
C LYS A 213 21.55 13.31 13.46
N GLU A 214 20.41 12.63 13.46
CA GLU A 214 19.93 11.84 14.59
C GLU A 214 20.95 10.75 14.96
N ALA A 215 21.44 10.02 13.97
CA ALA A 215 22.46 8.99 14.13
C ALA A 215 23.76 9.55 14.73
N SER A 216 24.17 10.75 14.29
CA SER A 216 25.34 11.46 14.83
C SER A 216 25.12 11.95 16.27
N ARG A 217 23.90 12.39 16.61
CA ARG A 217 23.54 12.76 17.99
C ARG A 217 23.59 11.55 18.92
N LEU A 218 23.12 10.39 18.49
CA LEU A 218 23.23 9.16 19.27
C LEU A 218 24.69 8.81 19.56
N GLU A 219 25.57 8.98 18.58
CA GLU A 219 27.00 8.74 18.75
C GLU A 219 27.63 9.73 19.73
N ALA A 220 27.30 11.02 19.62
CA ALA A 220 27.74 12.03 20.58
C ALA A 220 27.28 11.70 22.00
N ARG A 221 26.00 11.34 22.18
CA ARG A 221 25.42 10.93 23.48
C ARG A 221 26.13 9.71 24.07
N ARG A 222 26.49 8.74 23.25
CA ARG A 222 27.32 7.60 23.69
C ARG A 222 28.70 8.05 24.16
N ARG A 223 29.37 8.94 23.40
CA ARG A 223 30.72 9.40 23.72
C ARG A 223 30.79 10.19 25.03
N ILE A 224 29.74 10.94 25.36
CA ILE A 224 29.66 11.70 26.62
C ILE A 224 29.14 10.87 27.80
N GLY A 225 28.77 9.60 27.59
CA GLY A 225 28.30 8.69 28.64
C GLY A 225 26.80 8.76 28.96
N ASP A 226 26.03 9.57 28.22
CA ASP A 226 24.57 9.74 28.41
C ASP A 226 23.74 8.54 27.92
N LEU A 227 24.39 7.54 27.34
CA LEU A 227 23.71 6.40 26.71
C LEU A 227 24.50 5.12 26.95
N SER A 228 23.83 4.08 27.43
CA SER A 228 24.46 2.78 27.62
C SER A 228 24.84 2.14 26.27
N PRO A 229 25.83 1.23 26.23
CA PRO A 229 26.18 0.51 25.00
C PRO A 229 25.02 -0.30 24.40
N GLY A 230 24.11 -0.81 25.25
CA GLY A 230 22.92 -1.55 24.83
C GLY A 230 21.90 -0.66 24.12
N GLU A 231 21.50 0.43 24.78
CA GLU A 231 20.55 1.40 24.23
C GLU A 231 21.07 2.05 22.95
N TYR A 232 22.38 2.36 22.89
CA TYR A 232 22.99 2.93 21.70
C TYR A 232 22.85 1.99 20.51
N ARG A 233 23.18 0.70 20.69
CA ARG A 233 23.08 -0.29 19.61
C ARG A 233 21.65 -0.42 19.10
N LEU A 234 20.66 -0.43 20.00
CA LEU A 234 19.24 -0.52 19.64
C LEU A 234 18.74 0.72 18.90
N GLN A 235 18.98 1.92 19.43
CA GLN A 235 18.52 3.16 18.79
C GLN A 235 19.25 3.40 17.47
N ARG A 236 20.55 3.09 17.42
CA ARG A 236 21.35 3.21 16.20
C ARG A 236 20.86 2.28 15.11
N SER A 237 20.58 1.02 15.42
CA SER A 237 20.06 0.07 14.43
C SER A 237 18.68 0.48 13.89
N GLN A 238 17.81 1.06 14.74
CA GLN A 238 16.53 1.62 14.31
C GLN A 238 16.69 2.82 13.37
N VAL A 239 17.61 3.75 13.65
CA VAL A 239 17.92 4.87 12.75
C VAL A 239 18.50 4.37 11.43
N ASP A 240 19.49 3.47 11.48
CA ASP A 240 20.14 2.93 10.28
C ASP A 240 19.13 2.14 9.42
N ARG A 241 18.18 1.43 10.03
CA ARG A 241 17.07 0.78 9.32
C ARG A 241 16.17 1.81 8.63
N ARG A 242 15.76 2.88 9.32
CA ARG A 242 14.96 3.97 8.72
C ARG A 242 15.67 4.62 7.54
N ILE A 243 16.99 4.83 7.63
CA ILE A 243 17.81 5.35 6.52
C ILE A 243 17.77 4.39 5.33
N ARG A 244 17.95 3.08 5.55
CA ARG A 244 17.89 2.06 4.47
C ARG A 244 16.53 2.05 3.77
N ILE A 245 15.43 2.10 4.53
CA ILE A 245 14.07 2.15 3.98
C ILE A 245 13.87 3.42 3.14
N LEU A 246 14.33 4.57 3.66
CA LEU A 246 14.22 5.83 2.94
C LEU A 246 15.05 5.85 1.65
N ASP A 247 16.25 5.28 1.67
CA ASP A 247 17.14 5.18 0.51
C ASP A 247 16.57 4.27 -0.58
N GLY A 248 15.97 3.13 -0.24
CA GLY A 248 15.31 2.26 -1.22
C GLY A 248 14.04 2.90 -1.79
N GLY A 249 13.26 3.59 -0.97
CA GLY A 249 12.13 4.40 -1.42
C GLY A 249 12.57 5.52 -2.37
N TYR A 250 13.68 6.20 -2.07
CA TYR A 250 14.28 7.23 -2.92
C TYR A 250 14.66 6.67 -4.30
N LYS A 251 15.39 5.55 -4.33
CA LYS A 251 15.82 4.88 -5.57
C LYS A 251 14.63 4.45 -6.43
N THR A 252 13.61 3.86 -5.80
CA THR A 252 12.37 3.45 -6.46
C THR A 252 11.68 4.65 -7.12
N LEU A 253 11.55 5.77 -6.40
CA LEU A 253 10.95 6.98 -6.95
C LEU A 253 11.78 7.55 -8.11
N GLU A 254 13.11 7.54 -8.00
CA GLU A 254 14.01 8.00 -9.05
C GLU A 254 13.85 7.18 -10.35
N GLU A 255 13.75 5.86 -10.24
CA GLU A 255 13.50 4.98 -11.37
C GLU A 255 12.13 5.24 -12.01
N ILE A 256 11.07 5.37 -11.20
CA ILE A 256 9.73 5.70 -11.70
C ILE A 256 9.74 7.04 -12.44
N VAL A 257 10.43 8.04 -11.88
CA VAL A 257 10.57 9.35 -12.50
C VAL A 257 11.34 9.29 -13.81
N ARG A 258 12.35 8.41 -13.92
CA ARG A 258 13.10 8.17 -15.16
C ARG A 258 12.21 7.53 -16.23
N VAL A 259 11.47 6.48 -15.88
CA VAL A 259 10.53 5.80 -16.80
C VAL A 259 9.43 6.77 -17.24
N ALA A 260 8.85 7.54 -16.32
CA ALA A 260 7.81 8.51 -16.65
C ALA A 260 8.28 9.67 -17.55
N GLN A 261 9.60 9.94 -17.61
CA GLN A 261 10.17 10.96 -18.50
C GLN A 261 10.37 10.46 -19.93
N SER A 262 10.45 9.15 -20.15
CA SER A 262 10.63 8.57 -21.48
C SER A 262 9.33 8.42 -22.29
N VAL A 263 8.16 8.75 -21.70
CA VAL A 263 6.82 8.59 -22.32
C VAL A 263 6.21 9.94 -22.71
#